data_AF-A0A947F6M1-F1
#
_entry.id   AF-A0A947F6M1-F1
#
_cell.length_a   1.000
_cell.length_b   1.000
_cell.length_c   1.000
_cell.angle_alpha   90.00
_cell.angle_beta   90.00
_cell.angle_gamma   90.00
#
_symmetry.space_group_name_H-M   'P 1'
#
loop_
_entity.id
_entity.type
_entity.pdbx_description
1 polymer ?
#
loop_
_entity_poly.entity_id
_entity_poly.type
_entity_poly.pdbx_seq_one_letter_code
_entity_poly.pdbx_strand_id
1 'polypeptide(L)' 'MPTTTPPTNWTKTSWKAYSALQQPSWPDQVAVDKVIAELNTLPPLVFAGEIRSLKKLLAKAVTGDAFLLQGGDCSENFSQ' A
#
# COMPACT_ATOMS: atom_id res chain seq x y z
N MET A 1 20.04 13.02 13.97
CA MET A 1 18.96 12.65 13.03
C MET A 1 19.61 11.85 11.91
N PRO A 2 19.16 10.63 11.58
CA PRO A 2 19.74 9.90 10.46
C PRO A 2 19.41 10.66 9.17
N THR A 3 20.47 11.14 8.51
CA THR A 3 20.44 11.87 7.24
C THR A 3 20.55 10.88 6.09
N THR A 4 19.45 10.27 5.66
CA THR A 4 19.42 9.51 4.40
C THR A 4 18.92 10.42 3.28
N THR A 5 19.81 10.73 2.33
CA THR A 5 19.45 11.43 1.10
C THR A 5 18.42 10.58 0.33
N PRO A 6 17.23 11.11 0.01
CA PRO A 6 16.19 10.35 -0.65
C PRO A 6 16.62 9.93 -2.08
N PRO A 7 16.30 8.70 -2.52
CA PRO A 7 16.57 8.28 -3.89
C PRO A 7 15.82 9.17 -4.88
N THR A 8 16.54 9.65 -5.91
CA THR A 8 16.03 10.61 -6.89
C THR A 8 15.03 9.99 -7.88
N ASN A 9 15.03 8.66 -8.02
CA ASN A 9 14.14 7.93 -8.93
C ASN A 9 13.24 6.96 -8.17
N TRP A 10 11.95 6.97 -8.49
CA TRP A 10 10.97 6.07 -7.89
C TRP A 10 11.15 4.63 -8.42
N THR A 11 11.12 3.66 -7.51
CA THR A 11 11.02 2.23 -7.82
C THR A 11 10.10 1.55 -6.82
N LYS A 12 9.70 0.29 -7.07
CA LYS A 12 8.89 -0.49 -6.11
C LYS A 12 9.55 -0.66 -4.73
N THR A 13 10.87 -0.48 -4.63
CA THR A 13 11.65 -0.68 -3.40
C THR A 13 12.28 0.59 -2.85
N SER A 14 12.14 1.74 -3.52
CA SER A 14 12.78 3.00 -3.10
C SER A 14 12.30 3.50 -1.73
N TRP A 15 11.12 3.09 -1.28
CA TRP A 15 10.59 3.41 0.05
C TRP A 15 11.42 2.82 1.20
N LYS A 16 12.16 1.72 0.96
CA LYS A 16 13.01 1.07 1.97
C LYS A 16 14.20 1.94 2.42
N ALA A 17 14.52 3.00 1.68
CA ALA A 17 15.54 3.97 2.06
C ALA A 17 15.08 4.96 3.15
N TYR A 18 13.80 4.96 3.51
CA TYR A 18 13.20 5.82 4.52
C TYR A 18 12.88 5.04 5.80
N SER A 19 12.81 5.75 6.92
CA SER A 19 12.37 5.16 8.19
C SER A 19 10.88 4.83 8.16
N ALA A 20 10.53 3.57 8.40
CA ALA A 20 9.16 3.08 8.53
C ALA A 20 8.92 2.64 9.99
N LEU A 21 8.02 3.30 10.70
CA LEU A 21 7.88 3.15 12.16
C LEU A 21 7.22 1.83 12.58
N GLN A 22 5.90 1.70 12.43
CA GLN A 22 5.07 0.60 12.98
C GLN A 22 5.27 -0.73 12.21
N GLN A 23 6.51 -1.09 11.88
CA GLN A 23 6.84 -2.35 11.24
C GLN A 23 7.02 -3.46 12.29
N PRO A 24 6.46 -4.66 12.05
CA PRO A 24 6.69 -5.79 12.92
C PRO A 24 8.15 -6.25 12.86
N SER A 25 8.65 -6.70 14.02
CA SER A 25 9.99 -7.31 14.13
C SER A 25 9.89 -8.81 13.81
N TRP A 26 9.93 -9.16 12.53
CA TRP A 26 9.88 -10.56 12.10
C TRP A 26 11.16 -11.31 12.51
N PRO A 27 11.06 -12.46 13.19
CA PRO A 27 12.23 -13.20 13.69
C PRO A 27 12.99 -13.97 12.59
N ASP A 28 12.32 -14.31 11.49
CA ASP A 28 12.90 -15.10 10.39
C ASP A 28 12.74 -14.36 9.05
N GLN A 29 13.84 -13.77 8.59
CA GLN A 29 13.86 -13.04 7.33
C GLN A 29 13.73 -13.97 6.11
N VAL A 30 14.20 -15.22 6.20
CA VAL A 30 14.09 -16.19 5.10
C VAL A 30 12.62 -16.55 4.87
N ALA A 31 11.87 -16.74 5.95
CA ALA A 31 10.42 -16.95 5.86
C ALA A 31 9.69 -15.75 5.25
N VAL A 32 10.04 -14.53 5.65
CA VAL A 32 9.46 -13.29 5.08
C VAL A 32 9.70 -13.21 3.58
N ASP A 33 10.94 -13.44 3.13
CA ASP A 33 11.29 -13.36 1.71
C ASP A 33 10.57 -14.42 0.89
N LYS A 34 10.38 -15.63 1.44
CA LYS A 34 9.59 -16.70 0.82
C LYS A 34 8.13 -16.29 0.65
N VAL A 35 7.49 -15.73 1.68
CA VAL A 35 6.10 -15.27 1.60
C VAL A 35 5.95 -14.13 0.59
N ILE A 36 6.88 -13.17 0.56
CA ILE A 36 6.88 -12.10 -0.45
C ILE A 36 7.00 -12.68 -1.86
N ALA A 37 7.87 -13.66 -2.08
CA ALA A 37 8.02 -14.32 -3.38
C ALA A 37 6.72 -15.01 -3.81
N GLU A 38 6.04 -15.69 -2.90
CA GLU A 38 4.75 -16.33 -3.16
C GLU A 38 3.66 -15.30 -3.53
N LEU A 39 3.50 -14.24 -2.73
CA LEU A 39 2.52 -13.18 -2.97
C LEU A 39 2.71 -12.49 -4.33
N ASN A 40 3.94 -12.36 -4.82
CA ASN A 40 4.22 -11.78 -6.13
C ASN A 40 3.73 -12.64 -7.31
N THR A 41 3.40 -13.91 -7.08
CA THR A 41 2.86 -14.82 -8.11
C THR A 41 1.33 -14.83 -8.18
N LEU A 42 0.67 -14.29 -7.15
CA LEU A 42 -0.79 -14.29 -7.05
C LEU A 42 -1.41 -13.21 -7.97
N PRO A 43 -2.65 -13.41 -8.44
CA PRO A 43 -3.34 -12.41 -9.23
C PRO A 43 -3.58 -11.13 -8.41
N PRO A 44 -3.60 -9.95 -9.06
CA PRO A 44 -3.92 -8.71 -8.38
C PRO A 44 -5.39 -8.69 -7.93
N LEU A 45 -5.66 -8.06 -6.79
CA LEU A 45 -7.02 -7.90 -6.28
C LEU A 45 -7.85 -6.87 -7.06
N VAL A 46 -7.19 -5.91 -7.72
CA VAL A 46 -7.84 -4.82 -8.47
C VAL A 46 -7.10 -4.51 -9.77
N PHE A 47 -7.82 -4.03 -10.77
CA PHE A 47 -7.30 -3.64 -12.06
C PHE A 47 -6.95 -2.15 -12.14
N ALA A 48 -5.97 -1.81 -12.98
CA ALA A 48 -5.57 -0.41 -13.18
C ALA A 48 -6.70 0.49 -13.72
N GLY A 49 -7.68 -0.10 -14.41
CA GLY A 49 -8.88 0.62 -14.87
C GLY A 49 -9.75 1.12 -13.71
N GLU A 50 -9.95 0.28 -12.70
CA GLU A 50 -10.74 0.61 -11.51
C GLU A 50 -10.10 1.75 -10.72
N ILE A 51 -8.77 1.73 -10.58
CA ILE A 51 -8.00 2.82 -9.94
C ILE A 51 -8.21 4.15 -10.67
N ARG A 52 -8.16 4.14 -12.02
CA ARG A 52 -8.39 5.36 -12.81
C ARG A 52 -9.82 5.87 -12.67
N SER A 53 -10.80 4.96 -12.61
CA SER A 53 -12.20 5.31 -12.40
C SER A 53 -12.41 5.93 -11.01
N LEU A 54 -11.89 5.30 -9.95
CA LEU A 54 -11.96 5.84 -8.58
C LEU A 54 -11.29 7.23 -8.51
N LYS A 55 -10.12 7.42 -9.12
CA LYS A 55 -9.44 8.71 -9.16
C LYS A 55 -10.29 9.82 -9.79
N LYS A 56 -11.06 9.52 -10.84
CA LYS A 56 -12.00 10.47 -11.46
C LYS A 56 -13.15 10.83 -10.52
N LEU A 57 -13.68 9.86 -9.76
CA LEU A 57 -14.72 10.11 -8.77
C LEU A 57 -14.21 10.97 -7.60
N LEU A 58 -13.01 10.68 -7.09
CA LEU A 58 -12.36 11.50 -6.06
C LEU A 58 -12.12 12.94 -6.55
N ALA A 59 -11.76 13.14 -7.82
CA ALA A 59 -11.61 14.49 -8.38
C ALA A 59 -12.92 15.30 -8.32
N LYS A 60 -14.08 14.66 -8.56
CA LYS A 60 -15.39 15.31 -8.40
C LYS A 60 -15.68 15.68 -6.95
N ALA A 61 -15.24 14.85 -5.99
CA ALA A 61 -15.39 15.17 -4.57
C ALA A 61 -14.56 16.40 -4.17
N VAL A 62 -13.35 16.54 -4.73
CA VAL A 62 -12.50 17.72 -4.51
C VAL A 62 -13.13 19.00 -5.06
N THR A 63 -13.83 18.93 -6.19
CA THR A 63 -14.52 20.10 -6.78
C THR A 63 -15.88 20.39 -6.15
N GLY A 64 -16.34 19.58 -5.18
CA GLY A 64 -17.64 19.74 -4.53
C GLY A 64 -18.83 19.12 -5.29
N ASP A 65 -18.56 18.43 -6.40
CA ASP A 65 -19.58 17.78 -7.24
C ASP A 65 -19.96 16.36 -6.75
N ALA A 66 -19.29 15.86 -5.71
CA ALA A 66 -19.56 14.58 -5.07
C ALA A 66 -19.12 14.60 -3.59
N PHE A 67 -19.55 13.61 -2.82
CA PHE A 67 -19.10 13.38 -1.44
C PHE A 67 -18.44 12.01 -1.31
N LEU A 68 -17.35 11.92 -0.53
CA LEU A 68 -16.67 10.66 -0.23
C LEU A 68 -17.15 10.13 1.12
N LEU A 69 -17.74 8.94 1.10
CA LEU A 69 -17.99 8.16 2.32
C LEU A 69 -17.06 6.94 2.30
N GLN A 70 -16.23 6.81 3.32
CA GLN A 70 -15.38 5.64 3.54
C GLN A 70 -15.71 5.06 4.93
N GLY A 71 -16.04 3.77 4.98
CA GLY A 71 -16.39 3.07 6.21
C GLY A 71 -16.15 1.57 6.06
N GLY A 72 -15.96 0.89 7.18
CA GLY A 72 -15.63 -0.53 7.26
C GLY A 72 -15.22 -0.94 8.66
N ASP A 73 -14.74 -2.18 8.81
CA ASP A 73 -14.27 -2.71 10.08
C ASP A 73 -13.01 -2.00 10.58
N CYS A 74 -12.85 -1.95 11.91
CA CYS A 74 -11.65 -1.41 12.54
C CYS A 74 -10.43 -2.33 12.30
N SER A 75 -10.67 -3.64 12.33
CA SER A 75 -9.72 -4.68 11.97
C SER A 75 -10.51 -5.85 11.42
N GLU A 76 -10.20 -6.25 10.20
CA GLU A 76 -10.73 -7.47 9.61
C GLU A 76 -10.14 -8.69 10.36
N ASN A 77 -10.89 -9.79 10.45
CA ASN A 77 -10.48 -11.02 11.15
C ASN A 77 -10.59 -12.21 10.19
N PHE A 78 -9.58 -13.08 10.17
CA PHE A 78 -9.57 -14.28 9.33
C PHE A 78 -10.71 -15.29 9.63
N SER A 79 -11.23 -15.30 10.85
CA SER A 79 -12.28 -16.24 11.27
C SER A 79 -13.70 -15.73 11.08
N GLN A 80 -13.86 -14.50 10.60
CA GLN A 80 -15.16 -13.88 10.32
C GLN A 80 -15.38 -13.72 8.82
#